data_AF-A0A0F0LHE4-F1
#
_entry.id   AF-A0A0F0LHE4-F1
#
_cell.length_a   1.000
_cell.length_b   1.000
_cell.length_c   1.000
_cell.angle_alpha   90.00
_cell.angle_beta   90.00
_cell.angle_gamma   90.00
#
_symmetry.space_group_name_H-M   'P 1'
#
loop_
_entity.id
_entity.type
_entity.pdbx_description
1 polymer ?
#
loop_
_entity_poly.entity_id
_entity_poly.type
_entity_poly.pdbx_seq_one_letter_code
_entity_poly.pdbx_strand_id
1 'polypeptide(L)'
;MRPYLDKAIPEAWKAASAYSEAVSAATAARGLSTAEAEFIKVRASQLNACAFCLDLHMREARAAGITQQQLDVLPAWRESSLYTEREKAMLAIAEAATRMPLGEEAKADLAASRGLLGDEIFAAAEWVTLTINMFNRISILSEHPVRPRNAEGDLIR
;
A
#
# COMPACT_ATOMS: atom_id res chain seq x y z
N MET A 1 -5.56 -24.79 -11.57
CA MET A 1 -5.55 -23.75 -10.52
C MET A 1 -4.10 -23.54 -10.12
N ARG A 2 -3.62 -22.30 -10.06
CA ARG A 2 -2.24 -22.05 -9.60
C ARG A 2 -2.12 -22.43 -8.12
N PRO A 3 -0.98 -22.99 -7.68
CA PRO A 3 -0.76 -23.19 -6.26
C PRO A 3 -0.71 -21.83 -5.56
N TYR A 4 -1.32 -21.73 -4.38
CA TYR A 4 -1.15 -20.55 -3.56
C TYR A 4 0.26 -20.58 -2.97
N LEU A 5 1.07 -19.55 -3.25
CA LEU A 5 2.46 -19.52 -2.84
C LEU A 5 2.61 -19.62 -1.32
N ASP A 6 1.66 -19.04 -0.57
CA ASP A 6 1.64 -19.09 0.90
C ASP A 6 1.37 -20.50 1.46
N LYS A 7 0.65 -21.34 0.70
CA LYS A 7 0.35 -22.74 1.08
C LYS A 7 1.39 -23.71 0.56
N ALA A 8 1.93 -23.46 -0.62
CA ALA A 8 2.90 -24.33 -1.26
C ALA A 8 4.28 -24.25 -0.57
N ILE A 9 4.65 -23.09 -0.03
CA ILE A 9 5.93 -22.87 0.65
C ILE A 9 5.67 -22.13 1.98
N PRO A 10 5.15 -22.83 3.01
CA PRO A 10 4.69 -22.20 4.26
C PRO A 10 5.81 -21.52 5.05
N GLU A 11 7.06 -21.98 4.93
CA GLU A 11 8.23 -21.34 5.54
C GLU A 11 8.56 -19.98 4.91
N ALA A 12 8.39 -19.84 3.59
CA ALA A 12 8.56 -18.57 2.89
C ALA A 12 7.45 -17.60 3.27
N TRP A 13 6.21 -18.09 3.41
CA TRP A 13 5.11 -17.28 3.93
C TRP A 13 5.35 -16.80 5.36
N LYS A 14 5.81 -17.69 6.24
CA LYS A 14 6.15 -17.32 7.62
C LYS A 14 7.22 -16.22 7.67
N ALA A 15 8.25 -16.31 6.82
CA ALA A 15 9.28 -15.29 6.72
C ALA A 15 8.72 -13.96 6.17
N ALA A 16 7.87 -14.00 5.14
CA ALA A 16 7.22 -12.82 4.58
C ALA A 16 6.31 -12.11 5.61
N SER A 17 5.56 -12.86 6.41
CA SER A 17 4.75 -12.32 7.50
C SER A 17 5.60 -11.67 8.59
N ALA A 18 6.67 -12.34 9.04
CA ALA A 18 7.58 -11.78 10.04
C ALA A 18 8.27 -10.50 9.53
N TYR A 19 8.65 -10.47 8.24
CA TYR A 19 9.16 -9.26 7.59
C TYR A 19 8.13 -8.12 7.61
N SER A 20 6.87 -8.41 7.26
CA SER A 20 5.79 -7.42 7.29
C SER A 20 5.54 -6.86 8.70
N GLU A 21 5.54 -7.73 9.71
CA GLU A 21 5.37 -7.34 11.11
C GLU A 21 6.52 -6.45 11.59
N ALA A 22 7.76 -6.81 11.26
CA ALA A 22 8.94 -6.02 11.59
C ALA A 22 8.91 -4.63 10.93
N VAL A 23 8.55 -4.56 9.64
CA VAL A 23 8.37 -3.27 8.94
C VAL A 23 7.26 -2.45 9.58
N SER A 24 6.10 -3.05 9.89
CA SER A 24 5.00 -2.33 10.51
C SER A 24 5.38 -1.74 11.88
N ALA A 25 6.07 -2.52 12.72
CA ALA A 25 6.51 -2.03 14.02
C ALA A 25 7.58 -0.93 13.88
N ALA A 26 8.55 -1.10 12.99
CA ALA A 26 9.63 -0.14 12.78
C ALA A 26 9.14 1.19 12.21
N THR A 27 8.17 1.16 11.29
CA THR A 27 7.61 2.35 10.64
C THR A 27 6.68 3.12 11.58
N ALA A 28 5.86 2.42 12.37
CA ALA A 28 5.04 3.04 13.40
C ALA A 28 5.88 3.74 14.48
N ALA A 29 6.98 3.12 14.92
CA ALA A 29 7.91 3.72 15.88
C ALA A 29 8.60 5.00 15.37
N ARG A 30 8.57 5.25 14.05
CA ARG A 30 9.12 6.46 13.39
C ARG A 30 8.05 7.50 13.06
N GLY A 31 6.82 7.31 13.55
CA GLY A 31 5.74 8.28 13.40
C GLY A 31 4.97 8.17 12.08
N LEU A 32 5.09 7.06 11.34
CA LEU A 32 4.20 6.78 10.21
C LEU A 32 2.89 6.19 10.74
N SER A 33 1.79 6.90 10.51
CA SER A 33 0.47 6.50 10.99
C SER A 33 -0.11 5.33 10.19
N THR A 34 -1.08 4.63 10.77
CA THR A 34 -1.81 3.56 10.08
C THR A 34 -2.50 4.07 8.80
N ALA A 35 -3.13 5.25 8.84
CA ALA A 35 -3.77 5.83 7.67
C ALA A 35 -2.76 6.11 6.54
N GLU A 36 -1.59 6.67 6.85
CA GLU A 36 -0.54 6.90 5.85
C GLU A 36 -0.03 5.59 5.23
N ALA A 37 0.16 4.56 6.06
CA ALA A 37 0.52 3.24 5.56
C ALA A 37 -0.54 2.67 4.62
N GLU A 38 -1.83 2.83 4.95
CA GLU A 38 -2.92 2.34 4.10
C GLU A 38 -3.07 3.14 2.80
N PHE A 39 -2.82 4.46 2.78
CA PHE A 39 -2.73 5.22 1.53
C PHE A 39 -1.68 4.64 0.57
N ILE A 40 -0.50 4.33 1.08
CA ILE A 40 0.59 3.70 0.31
C ILE A 40 0.13 2.33 -0.21
N LYS A 41 -0.43 1.49 0.67
CA LYS A 41 -0.81 0.12 0.32
C LYS A 41 -1.92 0.08 -0.72
N VAL A 42 -2.95 0.93 -0.58
CA VAL A 42 -4.03 1.04 -1.55
C VAL A 42 -3.46 1.55 -2.89
N ARG A 43 -2.66 2.62 -2.89
CA ARG A 43 -2.15 3.19 -4.14
C ARG A 43 -1.24 2.24 -4.89
N ALA A 44 -0.27 1.61 -4.21
CA ALA A 44 0.58 0.60 -4.84
C ALA A 44 -0.23 -0.58 -5.39
N SER A 45 -1.26 -1.03 -4.66
CA SER A 45 -2.14 -2.12 -5.10
C SER A 45 -3.00 -1.74 -6.32
N GLN A 46 -3.43 -0.48 -6.43
CA GLN A 46 -4.12 0.04 -7.63
C GLN A 46 -3.19 -0.05 -8.86
N LEU A 47 -1.93 0.38 -8.70
CA LEU A 47 -0.94 0.40 -9.78
C LEU A 47 -0.55 -1.01 -10.23
N ASN A 48 -0.43 -1.95 -9.30
CA ASN A 48 -0.12 -3.35 -9.58
C ASN A 48 -1.34 -4.18 -10.01
N ALA A 49 -2.55 -3.62 -9.96
CA ALA A 49 -3.81 -4.33 -10.19
C ALA A 49 -4.01 -5.58 -9.30
N CYS A 50 -3.59 -5.54 -8.03
CA CYS A 50 -3.86 -6.64 -7.09
C CYS A 50 -5.28 -6.56 -6.50
N ALA A 51 -6.25 -7.22 -7.12
CA ALA A 51 -7.66 -7.19 -6.69
C ALA A 51 -7.87 -7.64 -5.23
N PHE A 52 -7.22 -8.73 -4.79
CA PHE A 52 -7.27 -9.19 -3.41
C PHE A 52 -6.72 -8.15 -2.42
N CYS A 53 -5.57 -7.56 -2.75
CA CYS A 53 -4.93 -6.57 -1.90
C CYS A 53 -5.77 -5.29 -1.81
N LEU A 54 -6.45 -4.91 -2.90
CA LEU A 54 -7.39 -3.80 -2.89
C LEU A 54 -8.59 -4.08 -1.99
N ASP A 55 -9.24 -5.24 -2.06
CA ASP A 55 -10.35 -5.59 -1.14
C ASP A 55 -9.91 -5.50 0.33
N LEU A 56 -8.71 -6.00 0.63
CA LEU A 56 -8.14 -5.95 1.97
C LEU A 56 -7.88 -4.51 2.42
N HIS A 57 -7.01 -3.80 1.71
CA HIS A 57 -6.51 -2.50 2.14
C HIS A 57 -7.56 -1.39 2.03
N MET A 58 -8.57 -1.50 1.18
CA MET A 58 -9.71 -0.57 1.20
C MET A 58 -10.50 -0.67 2.52
N ARG A 59 -10.64 -1.88 3.09
CA ARG A 59 -11.31 -2.06 4.39
C ARG A 59 -10.44 -1.55 5.53
N GLU A 60 -9.15 -1.89 5.53
CA GLU A 60 -8.19 -1.41 6.54
C GLU A 60 -8.06 0.12 6.49
N ALA A 61 -8.03 0.73 5.30
CA ALA A 61 -8.00 2.18 5.12
C ALA A 61 -9.21 2.87 5.78
N ARG A 62 -10.42 2.35 5.55
CA ARG A 62 -11.64 2.87 6.21
C ARG A 62 -11.58 2.71 7.72
N ALA A 63 -11.10 1.55 8.20
CA ALA A 63 -10.92 1.32 9.64
C ALA A 63 -9.87 2.27 10.26
N ALA A 64 -8.88 2.69 9.49
CA ALA A 64 -7.88 3.69 9.88
C ALA A 64 -8.37 5.14 9.77
N GLY A 65 -9.63 5.37 9.37
CA GLY A 65 -10.24 6.70 9.30
C GLY A 65 -10.11 7.41 7.95
N ILE A 66 -9.57 6.75 6.91
CA ILE A 66 -9.58 7.31 5.56
C ILE A 66 -11.03 7.33 5.05
N THR A 67 -11.48 8.50 4.59
CA THR A 67 -12.86 8.68 4.13
C THR A 67 -13.12 7.93 2.83
N GLN A 68 -14.36 7.49 2.62
CA GLN A 68 -14.75 6.86 1.35
C GLN A 68 -14.49 7.79 0.16
N GLN A 69 -14.75 9.10 0.30
CA GLN A 69 -14.48 10.09 -0.73
C GLN A 69 -13.00 10.13 -1.14
N GLN A 70 -12.08 10.12 -0.16
CA GLN A 70 -10.64 10.06 -0.45
C GLN A 70 -10.24 8.76 -1.14
N LEU A 71 -10.88 7.63 -0.85
CA LEU A 71 -10.60 6.36 -1.53
C LEU A 71 -11.11 6.36 -2.97
N ASP A 72 -12.31 6.90 -3.21
CA ASP A 72 -12.95 6.94 -4.53
C ASP A 72 -12.15 7.77 -5.53
N VAL A 73 -11.60 8.90 -5.08
CA VAL A 73 -10.81 9.83 -5.91
C VAL A 73 -9.30 9.59 -5.86
N LEU A 74 -8.84 8.59 -5.08
CA LEU A 74 -7.42 8.29 -4.91
C LEU A 74 -6.64 8.11 -6.23
N PRO A 75 -7.19 7.49 -7.29
CA PRO A 75 -6.47 7.39 -8.55
C PRO A 75 -6.08 8.73 -9.18
N ALA A 76 -6.79 9.81 -8.83
CA ALA A 76 -6.60 11.17 -9.32
C ALA A 76 -6.10 12.13 -8.22
N TRP A 77 -5.43 11.63 -7.19
CA TRP A 77 -5.04 12.41 -6.01
C TRP A 77 -4.24 13.69 -6.31
N ARG A 78 -3.44 13.69 -7.39
CA ARG A 78 -2.63 14.85 -7.82
C ARG A 78 -3.48 16.06 -8.18
N GLU A 79 -4.72 15.82 -8.64
CA GLU A 79 -5.67 16.85 -9.07
C GLU A 79 -6.66 17.22 -7.94
N SER A 80 -6.40 16.80 -6.70
CA SER A 80 -7.33 16.94 -5.58
C SER A 80 -6.76 17.74 -4.42
N SER A 81 -7.59 18.58 -3.81
CA SER A 81 -7.30 19.28 -2.55
C SER A 81 -7.71 18.48 -1.31
N LEU A 82 -8.18 17.23 -1.46
CA LEU A 82 -8.61 16.38 -0.34
C LEU A 82 -7.47 15.74 0.45
N TYR A 83 -6.23 15.89 -0.02
CA TYR A 83 -5.04 15.32 0.60
C TYR A 83 -4.13 16.45 1.07
N THR A 84 -3.63 16.31 2.30
CA THR A 84 -2.56 17.15 2.85
C THR A 84 -1.27 16.94 2.07
N GLU A 85 -0.34 17.90 2.15
CA GLU A 85 0.98 17.78 1.51
C GLU A 85 1.75 16.55 2.01
N ARG A 86 1.55 16.16 3.26
CA ARG A 86 2.15 14.97 3.85
C ARG A 86 1.58 13.69 3.24
N GLU A 87 0.25 13.60 3.06
CA GLU A 87 -0.39 12.45 2.38
C GLU A 87 -0.01 12.38 0.90
N LYS A 88 0.08 13.53 0.21
CA LYS A 88 0.58 13.62 -1.17
C LYS A 88 2.00 13.08 -1.28
N ALA A 89 2.89 13.39 -0.33
CA ALA A 89 4.24 12.82 -0.29
C ALA A 89 4.23 11.29 -0.12
N MET A 90 3.35 10.74 0.73
CA MET A 90 3.18 9.28 0.84
C MET A 90 2.76 8.65 -0.49
N LEU A 91 1.80 9.27 -1.19
CA LEU A 91 1.28 8.79 -2.47
C LEU A 91 2.32 8.91 -3.60
N ALA A 92 3.12 9.98 -3.60
CA ALA A 92 4.23 10.16 -4.54
C ALA A 92 5.31 9.08 -4.35
N ILE A 93 5.70 8.78 -3.10
CA ILE A 93 6.61 7.68 -2.78
C ILE A 93 6.02 6.34 -3.25
N ALA A 94 4.74 6.10 -2.98
CA ALA A 94 4.06 4.87 -3.39
C ALA A 94 4.09 4.68 -4.91
N GLU A 95 3.84 5.73 -5.69
CA GLU A 95 3.91 5.69 -7.16
C GLU A 95 5.33 5.45 -7.67
N ALA A 96 6.30 6.23 -7.19
CA ALA A 96 7.68 6.18 -7.62
C ALA A 96 8.33 4.82 -7.32
N ALA A 97 8.16 4.31 -6.09
CA ALA A 97 8.75 3.02 -5.70
C ALA A 97 7.99 1.80 -6.26
N THR A 98 6.78 1.97 -6.82
CA THR A 98 6.04 0.89 -7.49
C THR A 98 6.37 0.79 -8.98
N ARG A 99 6.53 1.92 -9.67
CA ARG A 99 6.78 1.96 -11.13
C ARG A 99 8.27 2.05 -11.44
N MET A 100 8.78 1.04 -12.15
CA MET A 100 10.16 0.99 -12.61
C MET A 100 10.24 1.04 -14.15
N PRO A 101 11.28 1.65 -14.74
CA PRO A 101 12.39 2.34 -14.08
C PRO A 101 12.02 3.72 -13.50
N LEU A 102 12.85 4.24 -12.59
CA LEU A 102 12.69 5.60 -12.04
C LEU A 102 13.03 6.66 -13.09
N GLY A 103 12.01 7.30 -13.64
CA GLY A 103 12.14 8.49 -14.49
C GLY A 103 12.46 9.77 -13.71
N GLU A 104 12.74 10.86 -14.42
CA GLU A 104 13.11 12.14 -13.79
C GLU A 104 12.00 12.72 -12.90
N GLU A 105 10.74 12.59 -13.32
CA GLU A 105 9.59 13.03 -12.50
C GLU A 105 9.50 12.25 -11.18
N ALA A 106 9.65 10.92 -11.21
CA ALA A 106 9.65 10.09 -10.02
C ALA A 106 10.82 10.43 -9.08
N LYS A 107 12.01 10.73 -9.62
CA LYS A 107 13.16 11.18 -8.81
C LYS A 107 12.89 12.54 -8.15
N ALA A 108 12.27 13.47 -8.87
CA ALA A 108 11.89 14.76 -8.32
C ALA A 108 10.85 14.62 -7.20
N ASP A 109 9.84 13.77 -7.40
CA ASP A 109 8.83 13.43 -6.39
C ASP A 109 9.46 12.84 -5.11
N LEU A 110 10.41 11.90 -5.26
CA LEU A 110 11.14 11.32 -4.12
C LEU A 110 11.98 12.38 -3.39
N ALA A 111 12.68 13.24 -4.12
CA ALA A 111 13.49 14.30 -3.52
C ALA A 111 12.63 15.31 -2.74
N ALA A 112 11.50 15.75 -3.32
CA ALA A 112 10.55 16.64 -2.67
C ALA A 112 9.92 16.00 -1.42
N SER A 113 9.51 14.73 -1.54
CA SER A 113 8.93 13.97 -0.43
C SER A 113 9.92 13.80 0.71
N ARG A 114 11.19 13.48 0.41
CA ARG A 114 12.26 13.40 1.42
C ARG A 114 12.46 14.74 2.12
N GLY A 115 12.49 15.85 1.38
CA GLY A 115 12.63 17.19 1.94
C GLY A 115 11.50 17.56 2.91
N LEU A 116 10.27 17.15 2.61
CA LEU A 116 9.10 17.40 3.46
C LEU A 116 9.06 16.49 4.70
N LEU A 117 9.39 15.21 4.54
CA LEU A 117 9.16 14.17 5.55
C LEU A 117 10.36 13.96 6.50
N GLY A 118 11.56 14.31 6.05
CA GLY A 118 12.79 13.90 6.69
C GLY A 118 13.12 12.42 6.43
N ASP A 119 14.37 12.05 6.72
CA ASP A 119 14.95 10.76 6.30
C ASP A 119 14.23 9.54 6.90
N GLU A 120 13.84 9.59 8.17
CA GLU A 120 13.26 8.41 8.85
C GLU A 120 11.87 8.06 8.34
N ILE A 121 11.00 9.06 8.16
CA ILE A 121 9.64 8.86 7.67
C ILE A 121 9.64 8.56 6.18
N PHE A 122 10.51 9.22 5.40
CA PHE A 122 10.71 8.92 3.99
C PHE A 122 11.10 7.44 3.79
N ALA A 123 12.14 6.97 4.49
CA ALA A 123 12.57 5.58 4.42
C ALA A 123 11.48 4.62 4.93
N ALA A 124 10.73 5.00 5.96
CA ALA A 124 9.60 4.22 6.45
C ALA A 124 8.52 4.01 5.37
N ALA A 125 8.15 5.07 4.64
CA ALA A 125 7.18 5.01 3.55
C ALA A 125 7.67 4.13 2.37
N GLU A 126 8.96 4.20 2.04
CA GLU A 126 9.56 3.29 1.04
C GLU A 126 9.47 1.83 1.50
N TRP A 127 9.82 1.52 2.75
CA TRP A 127 9.71 0.16 3.28
C TRP A 127 8.28 -0.39 3.23
N VAL A 128 7.27 0.43 3.55
CA VAL A 128 5.85 0.05 3.37
C VAL A 128 5.55 -0.24 1.90
N THR A 129 6.02 0.62 0.99
CA THR A 129 5.81 0.46 -0.47
C THR A 129 6.44 -0.82 -1.02
N LEU A 130 7.67 -1.14 -0.61
CA LEU A 130 8.35 -2.37 -0.97
C LEU A 130 7.59 -3.60 -0.47
N THR A 131 7.14 -3.53 0.78
CA THR A 131 6.39 -4.62 1.43
C THR A 131 5.10 -4.92 0.66
N ILE A 132 4.28 -3.90 0.38
CA ILE A 132 3.03 -4.12 -0.36
C ILE A 132 3.27 -4.59 -1.79
N ASN A 133 4.33 -4.11 -2.46
CA ASN A 133 4.72 -4.59 -3.79
C ASN A 133 5.05 -6.08 -3.80
N MET A 134 5.71 -6.59 -2.76
CA MET A 134 5.96 -8.02 -2.57
C MET A 134 4.64 -8.79 -2.41
N PHE A 135 3.76 -8.37 -1.51
CA PHE A 135 2.48 -9.05 -1.27
C PHE A 135 1.52 -8.98 -2.48
N ASN A 136 1.53 -7.89 -3.24
CA ASN A 136 0.82 -7.79 -4.50
C ASN A 136 1.26 -8.91 -5.46
N ARG A 137 2.57 -9.13 -5.63
CA ARG A 137 3.10 -10.19 -6.49
C ARG A 137 2.75 -11.58 -6.00
N ILE A 138 2.87 -11.83 -4.69
CA ILE A 138 2.45 -13.10 -4.08
C ILE A 138 0.99 -13.39 -4.42
N SER A 139 0.13 -12.38 -4.24
CA SER A 139 -1.31 -12.55 -4.40
C SER A 139 -1.75 -12.72 -5.85
N ILE A 140 -1.19 -11.90 -6.76
CA ILE A 140 -1.46 -11.99 -8.20
C ILE A 140 -1.02 -13.34 -8.75
N LEU A 141 0.19 -13.81 -8.41
CA LEU A 141 0.71 -15.09 -8.89
C LEU A 141 -0.04 -16.30 -8.31
N SER A 142 -0.64 -16.13 -7.13
CA SER A 142 -1.47 -17.14 -6.48
C SER A 142 -2.94 -17.10 -6.93
N GLU A 143 -3.35 -16.11 -7.74
CA GLU A 143 -4.75 -15.92 -8.16
C GLU A 143 -5.73 -15.89 -6.95
N HIS A 144 -5.35 -15.23 -5.85
CA HIS A 144 -6.22 -15.17 -4.67
C HIS A 144 -7.57 -14.52 -4.99
N PRO A 145 -8.70 -15.15 -4.61
CA PRO A 145 -10.02 -14.66 -4.97
C PRO A 145 -10.44 -13.49 -4.07
N VAL A 146 -11.19 -12.55 -4.65
CA VAL A 146 -11.96 -11.56 -3.89
C VAL A 146 -13.30 -12.18 -3.51
N ARG A 147 -13.65 -12.13 -2.22
CA ARG A 147 -14.94 -12.65 -1.75
C ARG A 147 -16.01 -11.55 -1.86
N PRO A 148 -17.20 -11.85 -2.40
CA PRO A 148 -18.27 -10.87 -2.52
C PRO A 148 -18.72 -10.38 -1.15
N ARG A 149 -19.04 -9.08 -1.05
CA ARG A 149 -19.55 -8.43 0.15
C ARG A 149 -20.75 -7.56 -0.16
N ASN A 150 -21.65 -7.38 0.82
CA ASN A 150 -22.76 -6.42 0.73
C ASN A 150 -22.25 -4.98 0.93
N ALA A 151 -23.18 -4.01 0.87
CA ALA A 151 -22.84 -2.59 1.05
C ALA A 151 -22.31 -2.28 2.46
N GLU A 152 -22.67 -3.11 3.44
CA GLU A 152 -22.24 -3.02 4.84
C GLU A 152 -20.85 -3.64 5.08
N GLY A 153 -20.29 -4.35 4.09
CA GLY A 153 -18.98 -5.00 4.15
C GLY A 153 -18.98 -6.46 4.64
N ASP A 154 -20.14 -7.03 4.91
CA ASP A 154 -20.30 -8.43 5.30
C ASP A 154 -20.13 -9.37 4.12
N LEU A 155 -19.57 -10.56 4.36
CA LEU A 155 -19.41 -11.58 3.33
C LEU A 155 -20.78 -12.11 2.86
N ILE A 156 -20.98 -12.13 1.55
CA ILE A 156 -22.13 -12.79 0.92
C ILE A 156 -21.75 -14.26 0.74
N ARG A 157 -22.59 -15.17 1.25
CA ARG A 157 -22.44 -16.63 1.06
C ARG A 157 -22.85 -17.06 -0.33
#